data_AF-A0A974H0Q6-F1
#
_entry.id   AF-A0A974H0Q6-F1
#
_cell.length_a   1.000
_cell.length_b   1.000
_cell.length_c   1.000
_cell.angle_alpha   90.00
_cell.angle_beta   90.00
_cell.angle_gamma   90.00
#
_symmetry.space_group_name_H-M   'P 1'
#
loop_
_entity.id
_entity.type
_entity.pdbx_description
1 polymer ?
#
loop_
_entity_poly.entity_id
_entity_poly.type
_entity_poly.pdbx_seq_one_letter_code
_entity_poly.pdbx_strand_id
1 'polypeptide(L)'
;ESHQYHHLKRSRQKRAWIVDAFEIQEELPGPYPKLIGTVNLEDGVQLRYKLQGKGINEEPKGLFHINEDNGNIYVHDKIDYEATPIFNWEFHAINRTSNKLGTKLGIQLKVIDINDNAPEFSSSSYEVPVNESCMQ
;
A
#
# COMPACT_ATOMS: atom_id res chain seq x y z
N GLU A 1 -14.41 -18.83 6.59
CA GLU A 1 -12.96 -18.60 6.38
C GLU A 1 -12.63 -17.11 6.42
N SER A 2 -11.61 -16.73 7.17
CA SER A 2 -11.20 -15.34 7.41
C SER A 2 -9.99 -14.99 6.56
N HIS A 3 -10.19 -14.34 5.41
CA HIS A 3 -9.11 -13.74 4.62
C HIS A 3 -8.52 -12.57 5.43
N GLN A 4 -7.46 -12.86 6.19
CA GLN A 4 -6.64 -11.86 6.88
C GLN A 4 -5.81 -11.12 5.83
N TYR A 5 -6.26 -9.94 5.42
CA TYR A 5 -5.41 -8.98 4.73
C TYR A 5 -4.42 -8.44 5.77
N HIS A 6 -3.19 -8.97 5.78
CA HIS A 6 -2.12 -8.45 6.63
C HIS A 6 -1.70 -7.07 6.11
N HIS A 7 -2.12 -6.04 6.85
CA HIS A 7 -1.53 -4.71 6.73
C HIS A 7 -0.09 -4.83 7.26
N LEU A 8 0.92 -4.79 6.37
CA LEU A 8 2.30 -4.76 6.84
C LEU A 8 2.49 -3.47 7.64
N LYS A 9 2.65 -3.62 8.95
CA LYS A 9 3.04 -2.51 9.83
C LYS A 9 4.26 -1.84 9.21
N ARG A 10 4.19 -0.51 9.10
CA ARG A 10 5.24 0.43 8.63
C ARG A 10 6.64 0.04 9.14
N SER A 11 7.27 -0.95 8.49
CA SER A 11 8.62 -1.40 8.84
C SER A 11 9.59 -0.61 7.99
N ARG A 12 10.06 0.49 8.59
CA ARG A 12 11.21 1.35 8.23
C ARG A 12 11.75 1.10 6.82
N GLN A 13 10.99 1.44 5.78
CA GLN A 13 11.50 1.41 4.41
C GLN A 13 12.50 2.57 4.27
N LYS A 14 13.76 2.24 3.95
CA LYS A 14 14.90 3.18 3.80
C LYS A 14 14.75 4.19 2.64
N ARG A 15 13.55 4.44 2.12
CA ARG A 15 13.26 5.35 1.01
C ARG A 15 12.24 6.39 1.46
N ALA A 16 12.73 7.62 1.65
CA ALA A 16 12.06 8.74 2.31
C ALA A 16 10.79 9.31 1.63
N TRP A 17 10.13 8.57 0.74
CA TRP A 17 8.91 9.01 0.06
C TRP A 17 7.80 7.95 -0.03
N ILE A 18 8.04 6.70 0.38
CA ILE A 18 6.99 5.66 0.40
C ILE A 18 6.14 5.80 1.68
N VAL A 19 4.83 5.95 1.55
CA VAL A 19 3.92 6.02 2.70
C VAL A 19 3.32 4.70 3.10
N ASP A 20 3.11 3.82 2.12
CA ASP A 20 2.52 2.51 2.35
C ASP A 20 3.02 1.49 1.34
N ALA A 21 3.07 0.24 1.78
CA ALA A 21 3.42 -0.90 0.97
C ALA A 21 2.38 -2.00 1.16
N PHE A 22 1.81 -2.48 0.05
CA PHE A 22 0.78 -3.52 0.04
C PHE A 22 1.32 -4.78 -0.60
N GLU A 23 0.80 -5.93 -0.16
CA GLU A 23 1.08 -7.23 -0.75
C GLU A 23 -0.23 -7.86 -1.21
N ILE A 24 -0.24 -8.38 -2.43
CA ILE A 24 -1.42 -9.02 -3.03
C ILE A 24 -1.00 -10.33 -3.70
N GLN A 25 -1.76 -11.39 -3.49
CA GLN A 25 -1.52 -12.65 -4.19
C GLN A 25 -1.97 -12.55 -5.65
N GLU A 26 -1.24 -13.20 -6.55
CA GLU A 26 -1.72 -13.36 -7.92
C GLU A 26 -2.92 -14.32 -8.02
N GLU A 27 -3.55 -14.37 -9.19
CA GLU A 27 -4.66 -15.28 -9.50
C GLU A 27 -5.85 -15.25 -8.52
N LEU A 28 -6.08 -14.13 -7.84
CA LEU A 28 -7.16 -14.00 -6.87
C LEU A 28 -8.50 -14.42 -7.50
N PRO A 29 -9.21 -15.41 -6.94
CA PRO A 29 -10.51 -15.82 -7.50
C PRO A 29 -11.53 -14.68 -7.34
N GLY A 30 -12.44 -14.52 -8.30
CA GLY A 30 -13.51 -13.51 -8.21
C GLY A 30 -14.43 -13.73 -7.00
N PRO A 31 -15.34 -12.76 -6.71
CA PRO A 31 -15.71 -11.63 -7.55
C PRO A 31 -14.78 -10.41 -7.43
N TYR A 32 -14.65 -9.67 -8.52
CA TYR A 32 -14.00 -8.36 -8.57
C TYR A 32 -15.04 -7.24 -8.44
N PRO A 33 -14.66 -6.06 -7.91
CA PRO A 33 -13.33 -5.67 -7.45
C PRO A 33 -13.00 -6.15 -6.03
N LYS A 34 -11.71 -6.42 -5.76
CA LYS A 34 -11.21 -6.83 -4.44
C LYS A 34 -10.47 -5.69 -3.75
N LEU A 35 -10.73 -5.48 -2.45
CA LEU A 35 -9.99 -4.51 -1.64
C LEU A 35 -8.56 -5.03 -1.39
N ILE A 36 -7.57 -4.23 -1.73
CA ILE A 36 -6.15 -4.51 -1.51
C ILE A 36 -5.70 -3.92 -0.17
N GLY A 37 -6.10 -2.68 0.07
CA GLY A 37 -5.64 -1.90 1.20
C GLY A 37 -6.34 -0.56 1.25
N THR A 38 -6.10 0.16 2.35
CA THR A 38 -6.63 1.51 2.56
C THR A 38 -5.47 2.40 2.96
N VAL A 39 -5.39 3.58 2.34
CA VAL A 39 -4.37 4.58 2.63
C VAL A 39 -5.05 5.73 3.36
N ASN A 40 -4.60 6.03 4.57
CA ASN A 40 -5.09 7.17 5.33
C ASN A 40 -3.91 8.04 5.76
N LEU A 41 -3.95 9.32 5.39
CA LEU A 41 -3.05 10.32 5.93
C LEU A 41 -3.82 11.07 7.01
N GLU A 42 -3.47 10.81 8.27
CA GLU A 42 -4.09 11.43 9.45
C GLU A 42 -3.71 12.92 9.59
N ASP A 43 -4.00 13.74 8.58
CA ASP A 43 -3.62 15.16 8.52
C ASP A 43 -4.64 16.09 9.20
N GLY A 44 -5.77 15.55 9.68
CA GLY A 44 -6.85 16.35 10.28
C GLY A 44 -7.63 17.23 9.30
N VAL A 45 -7.39 17.09 7.98
CA VAL A 45 -8.06 17.85 6.92
C VAL A 45 -8.80 16.90 5.97
N GLN A 46 -9.84 17.39 5.29
CA GLN A 46 -10.51 16.63 4.23
C GLN A 46 -9.61 16.53 2.99
N LEU A 47 -8.96 15.38 2.86
CA LEU A 47 -8.09 15.07 1.72
C LEU A 47 -8.86 14.33 0.62
N ARG A 48 -8.49 14.61 -0.62
CA ARG A 48 -8.89 13.89 -1.82
C ARG A 48 -7.69 13.08 -2.29
N TYR A 49 -7.86 11.77 -2.33
CA TYR A 49 -6.81 10.84 -2.72
C TYR A 49 -6.81 10.59 -4.22
N LYS A 50 -5.62 10.61 -4.82
CA LYS A 50 -5.41 10.19 -6.21
C LYS A 50 -4.20 9.27 -6.29
N LEU A 51 -4.29 8.28 -7.15
CA LEU A 51 -3.25 7.28 -7.35
C LEU A 51 -2.93 7.23 -8.84
N GLN A 52 -1.64 7.18 -9.17
CA GLN A 52 -1.13 7.17 -10.53
C GLN A 52 -0.02 6.13 -10.65
N GLY A 53 0.08 5.46 -11.78
CA GLY A 53 1.14 4.53 -12.12
C GLY A 53 0.65 3.41 -13.04
N LYS A 54 1.55 2.45 -13.27
CA LYS A 54 1.27 1.20 -13.99
C LYS A 54 0.11 0.44 -13.36
N GLY A 55 -0.86 -0.02 -14.15
CA GLY A 55 -2.06 -0.66 -13.61
C GLY A 55 -3.24 0.31 -13.42
N ILE A 56 -3.00 1.62 -13.42
CA ILE A 56 -4.02 2.64 -13.13
C ILE A 56 -4.21 3.53 -14.35
N ASN A 57 -3.26 4.42 -14.61
CA ASN A 57 -3.26 5.34 -15.74
C ASN A 57 -2.22 4.96 -16.81
N GLU A 58 -1.25 4.11 -16.48
CA GLU A 58 -0.26 3.54 -17.40
C GLU A 58 -0.57 2.07 -17.70
N GLU A 59 -0.16 1.57 -18.88
CA GLU A 59 -0.49 0.23 -19.34
C GLU A 59 0.16 -0.88 -18.49
N PRO A 60 -0.60 -1.94 -18.14
CA PRO A 60 -2.03 -2.17 -18.39
C PRO A 60 -2.94 -1.21 -17.59
N LYS A 61 -3.89 -0.52 -18.23
CA LYS A 61 -4.73 0.51 -17.58
C LYS A 61 -5.98 -0.11 -16.95
N GLY A 62 -6.42 0.43 -15.81
CA GLY A 62 -7.68 0.05 -15.17
C GLY A 62 -7.65 -1.27 -14.38
N LEU A 63 -6.47 -1.83 -14.11
CA LEU A 63 -6.33 -2.96 -13.18
C LEU A 63 -6.63 -2.55 -11.74
N PHE A 64 -6.26 -1.33 -11.37
CA PHE A 64 -6.41 -0.84 -10.01
C PHE A 64 -7.15 0.50 -9.96
N HIS A 65 -7.89 0.70 -8.88
CA HIS A 65 -8.68 1.90 -8.66
C HIS A 65 -8.62 2.32 -7.19
N ILE A 66 -8.39 3.60 -6.93
CA ILE A 66 -8.46 4.17 -5.58
C ILE A 66 -9.74 4.97 -5.41
N ASN A 67 -10.40 4.84 -4.26
CA ASN A 67 -11.48 5.72 -3.88
C ASN A 67 -10.90 7.00 -3.26
N GLU A 68 -11.24 8.12 -3.87
CA GLU A 68 -10.72 9.45 -3.54
C GLU A 68 -11.14 9.98 -2.15
N ASP A 69 -12.19 9.40 -1.55
CA ASP A 69 -12.79 9.88 -0.31
C ASP A 69 -12.25 9.14 0.92
N ASN A 70 -12.09 7.82 0.81
CA ASN A 70 -11.65 6.96 1.92
C ASN A 70 -10.26 6.35 1.73
N GLY A 71 -9.65 6.46 0.54
CA GLY A 71 -8.33 5.92 0.27
C GLY A 71 -8.29 4.41 0.07
N ASN A 72 -9.46 3.76 -0.12
CA ASN A 72 -9.54 2.33 -0.39
C ASN A 72 -9.04 2.04 -1.81
N ILE A 73 -8.09 1.12 -1.93
CA ILE A 73 -7.52 0.67 -3.20
C ILE A 73 -8.12 -0.68 -3.54
N TYR A 74 -8.64 -0.80 -4.76
CA TYR A 74 -9.28 -1.97 -5.30
C TYR A 74 -8.54 -2.49 -6.52
N VAL A 75 -8.52 -3.82 -6.68
CA VAL A 75 -8.10 -4.50 -7.90
C VAL A 75 -9.34 -4.97 -8.65
N HIS A 76 -9.38 -4.75 -9.96
CA HIS A 76 -10.52 -5.04 -10.84
C HIS A 76 -10.34 -6.30 -11.68
N ASP A 77 -9.09 -6.76 -11.85
CA ASP A 77 -8.78 -7.89 -12.71
C ASP A 77 -7.70 -8.78 -12.09
N LYS A 78 -7.39 -9.88 -12.78
CA LYS A 78 -6.27 -10.73 -12.41
C LYS A 78 -4.96 -9.97 -12.64
N ILE A 79 -4.01 -10.25 -11.76
CA ILE A 79 -2.64 -9.77 -11.86
C ILE A 79 -1.76 -11.01 -11.98
N ASP A 80 -0.75 -10.92 -12.83
CA ASP A 80 0.22 -11.99 -13.05
C ASP A 80 1.56 -11.54 -12.49
N TYR A 81 2.12 -12.34 -11.57
CA TYR A 81 3.43 -12.06 -10.97
C TYR A 81 4.53 -11.99 -12.03
N GLU A 82 4.51 -12.92 -13.00
CA GLU A 82 5.47 -12.96 -14.11
C GLU A 82 5.43 -11.69 -14.98
N ALA A 83 4.26 -11.08 -15.14
CA ALA A 83 4.11 -9.87 -15.95
C ALA A 83 4.64 -8.63 -15.22
N THR A 84 4.26 -8.45 -13.94
CA THR A 84 4.72 -7.31 -13.13
C THR A 84 4.70 -7.67 -11.65
N PRO A 85 5.86 -7.99 -11.05
CA PRO A 85 5.93 -8.41 -9.64
C PRO A 85 5.83 -7.24 -8.65
N ILE A 86 6.14 -6.03 -9.08
CA ILE A 86 6.11 -4.82 -8.24
C ILE A 86 5.51 -3.66 -9.03
N PHE A 87 4.44 -3.08 -8.49
CA PHE A 87 3.87 -1.84 -8.96
C PHE A 87 4.31 -0.70 -8.05
N ASN A 88 4.90 0.33 -8.65
CA ASN A 88 5.23 1.57 -7.95
C ASN A 88 4.23 2.63 -8.37
N TRP A 89 3.46 3.12 -7.42
CA TRP A 89 2.45 4.13 -7.64
C TRP A 89 2.82 5.44 -6.96
N GLU A 90 2.42 6.51 -7.61
CA GLU A 90 2.49 7.85 -7.11
C GLU A 90 1.13 8.22 -6.50
N PHE A 91 1.15 8.50 -5.20
CA PHE A 91 -0.02 8.87 -4.41
C PHE A 91 -0.04 10.36 -4.13
N HIS A 92 -1.14 11.01 -4.46
CA HIS A 92 -1.36 12.43 -4.25
C HIS A 92 -2.50 12.61 -3.26
N ALA A 93 -2.22 13.30 -2.15
CA ALA A 93 -3.23 13.80 -1.25
C ALA A 93 -3.48 15.27 -1.54
N ILE A 94 -4.70 15.63 -1.89
CA ILE A 94 -5.09 16.99 -2.28
C ILE A 94 -6.06 17.53 -1.25
N ASN A 95 -5.78 18.70 -0.67
CA ASN A 95 -6.69 19.31 0.29
C ASN A 95 -7.97 19.78 -0.40
N ARG A 96 -9.14 19.24 -0.02
CA ARG A 96 -10.44 19.62 -0.64
C ARG A 96 -10.77 21.09 -0.43
N THR A 97 -10.45 21.64 0.74
CA THR A 97 -10.76 23.03 1.09
C THR A 97 -9.94 24.03 0.29
N SER A 98 -8.65 23.77 0.11
CA SER A 98 -7.70 24.71 -0.51
C SER A 98 -7.39 24.39 -1.97
N ASN A 99 -7.82 23.22 -2.48
CA ASN A 99 -7.43 22.65 -3.77
C ASN A 99 -5.92 22.65 -4.05
N LYS A 100 -5.09 22.79 -3.00
CA LYS A 100 -3.64 22.68 -3.08
C LYS A 100 -3.25 21.21 -2.97
N LEU A 101 -2.26 20.81 -3.76
CA LEU A 101 -1.60 19.51 -3.58
C LEU A 101 -1.00 19.50 -2.16
N GLY A 102 -1.55 18.65 -1.30
CA GLY A 102 -1.14 18.55 0.10
C GLY A 102 0.19 17.82 0.21
N THR A 103 0.29 16.62 -0.36
CA THR A 103 1.51 15.83 -0.33
C THR A 103 1.56 14.84 -1.50
N LYS A 104 2.75 14.69 -2.09
CA LYS A 104 3.07 13.68 -3.10
C LYS A 104 3.95 12.60 -2.46
N LEU A 105 3.51 11.37 -2.58
CA LEU A 105 4.03 10.20 -1.87
C LEU A 105 4.10 9.01 -2.82
N GLY A 106 4.78 7.96 -2.38
CA GLY A 106 4.87 6.70 -3.08
C GLY A 106 4.10 5.60 -2.38
N ILE A 107 3.50 4.73 -3.17
CA ILE A 107 2.93 3.48 -2.70
C ILE A 107 3.57 2.37 -3.50
N GLN A 108 3.95 1.29 -2.84
CA GLN A 108 4.47 0.10 -3.49
C GLN A 108 3.49 -1.04 -3.31
N LEU A 109 3.05 -1.66 -4.39
CA LEU A 109 2.29 -2.91 -4.34
C LEU A 109 3.21 -4.04 -4.83
N LYS A 110 3.43 -5.04 -3.99
CA LYS A 110 4.18 -6.25 -4.33
C LYS A 110 3.18 -7.37 -4.60
N VAL A 111 3.36 -8.04 -5.73
CA VAL A 111 2.60 -9.24 -6.08
C VAL A 111 3.33 -10.44 -5.50
N ILE A 112 2.58 -11.30 -4.82
CA ILE A 112 3.07 -12.53 -4.21
C ILE A 112 2.66 -13.68 -5.10
N ASP A 113 3.64 -14.46 -5.55
CA ASP A 113 3.41 -15.70 -6.30
C ASP A 113 2.65 -16.69 -5.42
N ILE A 114 1.70 -17.43 -6.01
CA ILE A 114 0.89 -18.41 -5.27
C ILE A 114 1.74 -19.45 -4.51
N ASN A 115 2.95 -19.75 -5.00
CA ASN A 115 3.86 -20.74 -4.44
C ASN A 115 4.81 -20.20 -3.35
N ASP A 116 4.82 -18.90 -3.08
CA ASP A 116 5.73 -18.27 -2.12
C ASP A 116 5.12 -18.10 -0.71
N ASN A 117 4.05 -18.83 -0.38
CA ASN A 117 3.50 -18.91 0.99
C ASN A 117 4.37 -19.76 1.93
N ALA A 118 5.70 -19.59 1.90
CA ALA A 118 6.54 -19.99 3.02
C ALA A 118 6.25 -19.02 4.18
N PRO A 119 6.00 -19.51 5.42
CA PRO A 119 5.47 -18.67 6.49
C PRO A 119 6.51 -17.64 6.97
N GLU A 120 6.42 -16.40 6.50
CA GLU A 120 7.20 -15.29 7.07
C GLU A 120 6.42 -14.65 8.23
N PHE A 121 6.63 -15.18 9.43
CA PHE A 121 6.37 -14.45 10.67
C PHE A 121 7.30 -13.24 10.72
N SER A 122 6.83 -12.07 10.26
CA SER A 122 7.48 -10.80 10.59
C SER A 122 6.46 -9.73 10.91
N SER A 123 6.07 -9.68 12.20
CA SER A 123 6.02 -8.45 13.00
C SER A 123 5.41 -8.70 14.38
N SER A 124 6.19 -8.57 15.46
CA SER A 124 6.18 -7.33 16.26
C SER A 124 6.63 -7.55 17.72
N SER A 125 7.88 -7.19 18.03
CA SER A 125 8.25 -6.55 19.31
C SER A 125 9.68 -6.02 19.22
N TYR A 126 9.84 -4.74 18.88
CA TYR A 126 11.03 -3.99 19.26
C TYR A 126 10.61 -3.00 20.35
N GLU A 127 10.53 -3.51 21.57
CA GLU A 127 10.51 -2.66 22.75
C GLU A 127 11.96 -2.41 23.14
N VAL A 128 12.46 -1.21 22.84
CA VAL A 128 13.67 -0.67 23.48
C VAL A 128 13.25 0.41 24.44
N PRO A 129 13.31 0.14 25.75
CA PRO A 129 13.73 1.16 26.68
C PRO A 129 15.26 1.24 26.62
N VAL A 130 15.76 2.31 25.99
CA VAL A 130 17.13 2.77 26.22
C VAL A 130 17.23 3.16 27.70
N ASN A 131 18.26 2.67 28.40
CA ASN A 131 18.71 3.29 29.64
C ASN A 131 20.23 3.43 29.54
N GLU A 132 20.65 4.66 29.25
CA GLU A 132 22.04 5.08 29.25
C GLU A 132 22.48 5.31 30.70
N SER A 133 23.45 4.51 31.18
CA SER A 133 24.47 4.78 32.22
C SER A 133 24.91 3.41 32.77
N CYS A 134 26.19 3.06 32.94
CA CYS A 134 27.20 3.83 33.65
C CYS A 134 28.59 3.29 33.32
N MET A 135 29.57 4.20 33.21
CA MET A 135 30.98 3.90 33.38
C MET A 135 31.24 3.32 34.77
N GLN A 136 31.99 2.22 34.89
CA GLN A 136 32.94 2.02 36.00
C GLN A 136 34.00 1.00 35.60
#